data_AF-A0A7R9HGF0-F1
#
_entry.id   AF-A0A7R9HGF0-F1
#
_cell.length_a   1.000
_cell.length_b   1.000
_cell.length_c   1.000
_cell.angle_alpha   90.00
_cell.angle_beta   90.00
_cell.angle_gamma   90.00
#
_symmetry.space_group_name_H-M   'P 1'
#
loop_
_entity.id
_entity.type
_entity.pdbx_description
1 polymer ?
#
loop_
_entity_poly.entity_id
_entity_poly.type
_entity_poly.pdbx_seq_one_letter_code
_entity_poly.pdbx_strand_id
1 'polypeptide(L)'
;MLSSRTKHILHCLLLLTVITVFEWCSGGVKLGDQINDLDPWERYGYVGCVVLYLLRLLAFLSLPQVMFNFIGLTIYNAFPDKVTLKGSPLLAPFLCIRIVTRGDYPQLVRDNVARNMAKCTDAGLENFIVEVVTDKSVGLSTHRRIREVIVPPLYRPKSGALFKARALQYCLEEGPNYLADTDWIVHLDEETLLTENSVRGILNFVLDGKHQFGQGLITYANEDVVNWVTTLADSFRVADDMGKLRLQFYMFHRPLFSMKGSYVVTQVSEKYTFLFTLL
;
A
#
# COMPACT_ATOMS: atom_id res chain seq x y z
N MET A 1 -17.74 4.81 24.54
CA MET A 1 -16.87 4.98 23.35
C MET A 1 -17.74 5.13 22.11
N LEU A 2 -17.41 6.01 21.16
CA LEU A 2 -18.17 6.19 19.92
C LEU A 2 -18.13 4.93 19.04
N SER A 3 -19.26 4.58 18.40
CA SER A 3 -19.31 3.46 17.46
C SER A 3 -18.46 3.74 16.21
N SER A 4 -18.00 2.68 15.55
CA SER A 4 -17.26 2.78 14.28
C SER A 4 -18.01 3.61 13.24
N ARG A 5 -19.32 3.38 13.07
CA ARG A 5 -20.17 4.15 12.15
C ARG A 5 -20.25 5.64 12.53
N THR A 6 -20.37 5.94 13.82
CA THR A 6 -20.42 7.33 14.31
C THR A 6 -19.11 8.05 14.01
N LYS A 7 -17.96 7.40 14.21
CA LYS A 7 -16.64 7.98 13.88
C LYS A 7 -16.53 8.30 12.39
N HIS A 8 -17.02 7.41 11.53
CA HIS A 8 -17.03 7.63 10.08
C HIS A 8 -17.90 8.81 9.66
N ILE A 9 -19.11 8.92 10.22
CA ILE A 9 -20.01 10.05 9.95
C ILE A 9 -19.34 11.36 10.38
N LEU A 10 -18.75 11.41 11.58
CA LEU A 10 -18.02 12.58 12.05
C LEU A 10 -16.84 12.93 11.14
N HIS A 11 -16.11 11.94 10.63
CA HIS A 11 -15.05 12.16 9.66
C HIS A 11 -15.56 12.76 8.34
N CYS A 12 -16.67 12.23 7.80
CA CYS A 12 -17.27 12.77 6.57
C CYS A 12 -17.78 14.22 6.77
N LEU A 13 -18.41 14.51 7.92
CA LEU A 13 -18.85 15.86 8.26
C LEU A 13 -17.67 16.82 8.40
N LEU A 14 -16.58 16.39 9.05
CA LEU A 14 -15.36 17.18 9.16
C LEU A 14 -14.74 17.44 7.79
N LEU A 15 -14.63 16.42 6.93
CA LEU A 15 -14.11 16.55 5.58
C LEU A 15 -14.92 17.57 4.76
N LEU A 16 -16.25 17.48 4.80
CA LEU A 16 -17.13 18.42 4.11
C LEU A 16 -16.96 19.85 4.64
N THR A 17 -16.83 20.00 5.97
CA THR A 17 -16.59 21.30 6.61
C THR A 17 -15.27 21.89 6.15
N VAL A 18 -14.19 21.11 6.16
CA VAL A 18 -12.86 21.56 5.71
C VAL A 18 -12.89 21.99 4.26
N ILE A 19 -13.52 21.21 3.37
CA ILE A 19 -13.66 21.56 1.95
C ILE A 19 -14.44 22.86 1.80
N THR A 20 -15.58 23.00 2.48
CA THR A 20 -16.43 24.20 2.38
C THR A 20 -15.71 25.46 2.87
N VAL A 21 -14.99 25.36 4.00
CA VAL A 21 -14.18 26.46 4.55
C VAL A 21 -13.05 26.81 3.59
N PHE A 22 -12.37 25.81 3.02
CA PHE A 22 -11.29 26.05 2.05
C PHE A 22 -11.80 26.75 0.79
N GLU A 23 -12.92 26.29 0.22
CA GLU A 23 -13.55 26.91 -0.95
C GLU A 23 -14.00 28.35 -0.69
N TRP A 24 -14.47 28.65 0.53
CA TRP A 24 -14.77 30.02 0.94
C TRP A 24 -13.49 30.85 1.08
N CYS A 25 -12.50 30.40 1.86
CA CYS A 25 -11.27 31.15 2.12
C CYS A 25 -10.42 31.39 0.84
N SER A 26 -10.43 30.46 -0.10
CA SER A 26 -9.72 30.58 -1.38
C SER A 26 -10.44 31.45 -2.41
N GLY A 27 -11.68 31.88 -2.12
CA GLY A 27 -12.51 32.60 -3.08
C GLY A 27 -13.03 31.73 -4.22
N GLY A 28 -13.00 30.40 -4.07
CA GLY A 28 -13.63 29.44 -4.99
C GLY A 28 -15.15 29.65 -5.07
N VAL A 29 -15.78 29.95 -3.91
CA VAL A 29 -17.16 30.43 -3.85
C VAL A 29 -17.17 31.96 -3.96
N LYS A 30 -17.32 32.46 -5.18
CA LYS A 30 -17.48 33.89 -5.45
C LYS A 30 -18.92 34.33 -5.13
N LEU A 31 -19.13 34.91 -3.95
CA LEU A 31 -20.34 35.69 -3.65
C LEU A 31 -20.20 37.11 -4.24
N GLY A 32 -20.25 37.24 -5.56
CA GLY A 32 -20.29 38.53 -6.26
C GLY A 32 -19.45 38.60 -7.53
N ASP A 33 -19.90 39.44 -8.46
CA ASP A 33 -19.22 39.73 -9.73
C ASP A 33 -18.07 40.71 -9.50
N GLN A 34 -16.84 40.18 -9.48
CA GLN A 34 -15.68 40.96 -9.90
C GLN A 34 -15.05 40.27 -11.09
N ILE A 35 -15.54 40.64 -12.27
CA ILE A 35 -14.93 40.34 -13.54
C ILE A 35 -13.93 41.47 -13.81
N ASN A 36 -12.65 41.23 -13.52
CA ASN A 36 -11.60 41.94 -14.22
C ASN A 36 -11.49 41.27 -15.59
N ASP A 37 -12.13 41.86 -16.60
CA ASP A 37 -12.06 41.43 -18.01
C ASP A 37 -10.64 41.66 -18.55
N LEU A 38 -9.72 40.77 -18.19
CA LEU A 38 -8.41 40.68 -18.81
C LEU A 38 -8.49 39.64 -19.91
N ASP A 39 -8.41 40.06 -21.18
CA ASP A 39 -8.25 39.13 -22.30
C ASP A 39 -6.84 38.52 -22.25
N PRO A 40 -6.71 37.20 -21.98
CA PRO A 40 -5.41 36.55 -21.90
C PRO A 40 -4.67 36.58 -23.25
N TRP A 41 -5.40 36.54 -24.37
CA TRP A 41 -4.80 36.50 -25.70
C TRP A 41 -4.12 37.81 -26.06
N GLU A 42 -4.73 38.94 -25.69
CA GLU A 42 -4.13 40.27 -25.85
C GLU A 42 -2.93 40.46 -24.92
N ARG A 43 -3.01 39.98 -23.68
CA ARG A 43 -1.98 40.23 -22.67
C ARG A 43 -0.73 39.35 -22.84
N TYR A 44 -0.93 38.07 -23.13
CA TYR A 44 0.15 37.06 -23.15
C TYR A 44 0.51 36.59 -24.56
N GLY A 45 -0.25 37.02 -25.59
CA GLY A 45 -0.10 36.53 -26.95
C GLY A 45 -0.49 35.06 -27.11
N TYR A 46 -0.58 34.60 -28.36
CA TYR A 46 -1.01 33.23 -28.67
C TYR A 46 -0.13 32.14 -28.02
N VAL A 47 1.19 32.28 -28.10
CA VAL A 47 2.12 31.29 -27.55
C VAL A 47 2.02 31.24 -26.02
N GLY A 48 2.02 32.39 -25.35
CA GLY A 48 1.90 32.48 -23.90
C GLY A 48 0.57 31.92 -23.40
N CYS A 49 -0.54 32.25 -24.05
CA CYS A 49 -1.85 31.69 -23.73
C CYS A 49 -1.91 30.17 -23.86
N VAL A 50 -1.42 29.62 -24.96
CA VAL A 50 -1.42 28.16 -25.18
C VAL A 50 -0.60 27.46 -24.10
N VAL A 51 0.59 27.97 -23.78
CA VAL A 51 1.42 27.41 -22.70
C VAL A 51 0.71 27.48 -21.35
N LEU A 52 0.09 28.62 -20.99
CA LEU A 52 -0.63 28.78 -19.73
C LEU A 52 -1.85 27.85 -19.64
N TYR A 53 -2.61 27.68 -20.71
CA TYR A 53 -3.72 26.73 -20.75
C TYR A 53 -3.26 25.28 -20.67
N LEU A 54 -2.16 24.92 -21.33
CA LEU A 54 -1.56 23.59 -21.19
C LEU A 54 -1.13 23.32 -19.74
N LEU A 55 -0.43 24.26 -19.10
CA LEU A 55 -0.07 24.15 -17.68
C LEU A 55 -1.30 24.02 -16.77
N ARG A 56 -2.39 24.73 -17.07
CA ARG A 56 -3.66 24.59 -16.33
C ARG A 56 -4.29 23.22 -16.54
N LEU A 57 -4.27 22.68 -17.77
CA LEU A 57 -4.78 21.33 -18.06
C LEU A 57 -3.97 20.24 -17.35
N LEU A 58 -2.64 20.42 -17.19
CA LEU A 58 -1.82 19.49 -16.41
C LEU A 58 -2.26 19.39 -14.95
N ALA A 59 -2.77 20.48 -14.35
CA ALA A 59 -3.32 20.43 -12.99
C ALA A 59 -4.54 19.48 -12.88
N PHE A 60 -5.33 19.34 -13.95
CA PHE A 60 -6.47 18.41 -14.00
C PHE A 60 -6.05 16.93 -14.09
N LEU A 61 -4.78 16.62 -14.38
CA LEU A 61 -4.31 15.23 -14.40
C LEU A 61 -4.43 14.55 -13.02
N SER A 62 -4.36 15.34 -11.95
CA SER A 62 -4.54 14.85 -10.58
C SER A 62 -6.01 14.64 -10.18
N LEU A 63 -6.95 15.25 -10.90
CA LEU A 63 -8.37 15.26 -10.53
C LEU A 63 -8.97 13.85 -10.40
N PRO A 64 -8.75 12.89 -11.32
CA PRO A 64 -9.28 11.53 -11.16
C PRO A 64 -8.79 10.85 -9.88
N GLN A 65 -7.52 11.03 -9.52
CA GLN A 65 -6.96 10.44 -8.30
C GLN A 65 -7.57 11.05 -7.04
N VAL A 66 -7.74 12.39 -7.03
CA VAL A 66 -8.37 13.11 -5.92
C VAL A 66 -9.84 12.68 -5.77
N MET A 67 -10.57 12.54 -6.88
CA MET A 67 -11.95 12.05 -6.87
C MET A 67 -12.04 10.64 -6.28
N PHE A 68 -11.18 9.71 -6.71
CA PHE A 68 -11.16 8.37 -6.15
C PHE A 68 -10.82 8.38 -4.66
N ASN A 69 -9.90 9.23 -4.23
CA ASN A 69 -9.57 9.36 -2.82
C ASN A 69 -10.76 9.87 -2.01
N PHE A 70 -11.40 10.94 -2.48
CA PHE A 70 -12.59 11.52 -1.84
C PHE A 70 -13.75 10.53 -1.76
N ILE A 71 -14.07 9.86 -2.87
CA ILE A 71 -15.13 8.85 -2.93
C ILE A 71 -14.79 7.69 -2.00
N GLY A 72 -13.54 7.23 -1.97
CA GLY A 72 -13.11 6.15 -1.10
C GLY A 72 -13.25 6.49 0.38
N LEU A 73 -12.79 7.68 0.80
CA LEU A 73 -12.86 8.16 2.18
C LEU A 73 -14.30 8.45 2.65
N THR A 74 -15.23 8.69 1.74
CA THR A 74 -16.64 8.95 2.07
C THR A 74 -17.48 7.67 2.08
N ILE A 75 -17.30 6.79 1.09
CA ILE A 75 -18.06 5.55 0.96
C ILE A 75 -17.59 4.47 1.96
N TYR A 76 -16.27 4.30 2.10
CA TYR A 76 -15.74 3.23 2.94
C TYR A 76 -15.36 3.72 4.33
N ASN A 77 -15.82 2.98 5.34
CA ASN A 77 -15.58 3.34 6.73
C ASN A 77 -14.08 3.32 7.08
N ALA A 78 -13.52 4.50 7.39
CA ALA A 78 -12.12 4.69 7.75
C ALA A 78 -11.76 4.19 9.17
N PHE A 79 -12.76 3.83 9.99
CA PHE A 79 -12.58 3.39 11.37
C PHE A 79 -13.11 1.96 11.59
N PRO A 80 -12.59 0.95 10.87
CA PRO A 80 -13.11 -0.41 10.97
C PRO A 80 -12.97 -0.97 12.40
N ASP A 81 -13.95 -1.78 12.81
CA ASP A 81 -13.88 -2.56 14.05
C ASP A 81 -12.86 -3.71 13.93
N LYS A 82 -12.64 -4.43 15.04
CA LYS A 82 -11.73 -5.58 15.07
C LYS A 82 -12.14 -6.61 14.01
N VAL A 83 -11.17 -7.10 13.24
CA VAL A 83 -11.41 -8.08 12.18
C VAL A 83 -11.78 -9.43 12.81
N THR A 84 -12.95 -9.94 12.43
CA THR A 84 -13.41 -11.29 12.76
C THR A 84 -13.02 -12.26 11.65
N LEU A 85 -12.52 -13.43 12.02
CA LEU A 85 -12.22 -14.49 11.06
C LEU A 85 -13.52 -15.06 10.48
N LYS A 86 -13.57 -15.23 9.16
CA LYS A 86 -14.73 -15.77 8.42
C LYS A 86 -14.64 -17.28 8.22
N GLY A 87 -13.50 -17.90 8.50
CA GLY A 87 -13.26 -19.32 8.35
C GLY A 87 -12.16 -19.81 9.29
N SER A 88 -11.95 -21.12 9.31
CA SER A 88 -10.90 -21.73 10.13
C SER A 88 -9.51 -21.45 9.53
N PRO A 89 -8.54 -20.92 10.31
CA PRO A 89 -7.17 -20.73 9.86
C PRO A 89 -6.49 -22.02 9.37
N LEU A 90 -6.95 -23.19 9.82
CA LEU A 90 -6.46 -24.50 9.40
C LEU A 90 -6.74 -24.80 7.92
N LEU A 91 -7.78 -24.18 7.36
CA LEU A 91 -8.16 -24.34 5.96
C LEU A 91 -7.45 -23.34 5.05
N ALA A 92 -6.63 -22.44 5.62
CA ALA A 92 -5.94 -21.45 4.84
C ALA A 92 -4.87 -22.11 3.94
N PRO A 93 -4.77 -21.68 2.67
CA PRO A 93 -3.69 -22.14 1.78
C PRO A 93 -2.33 -21.70 2.34
N PHE A 94 -1.27 -22.28 1.78
CA PHE A 94 0.09 -21.95 2.21
C PHE A 94 0.41 -20.47 1.94
N LEU A 95 0.96 -19.80 2.94
CA LEU A 95 1.34 -18.39 2.91
C LEU A 95 2.85 -18.20 3.08
N CYS A 96 3.48 -17.59 2.10
CA CYS A 96 4.85 -17.10 2.16
C CYS A 96 4.85 -15.59 2.48
N ILE A 97 5.22 -15.24 3.70
CA ILE A 97 5.43 -13.84 4.09
C ILE A 97 6.83 -13.44 3.63
N ARG A 98 6.92 -12.72 2.51
CA ARG A 98 8.18 -12.34 1.87
C ARG A 98 8.57 -10.91 2.25
N ILE A 99 9.67 -10.78 2.96
CA ILE A 99 10.30 -9.52 3.33
C ILE A 99 11.51 -9.30 2.42
N VAL A 100 11.63 -8.11 1.83
CA VAL A 100 12.79 -7.77 0.98
C VAL A 100 13.61 -6.67 1.63
N THR A 101 14.93 -6.87 1.69
CA THR A 101 15.88 -5.95 2.31
C THR A 101 17.18 -5.89 1.52
N ARG A 102 17.95 -4.81 1.67
CA ARG A 102 19.36 -4.79 1.22
C ARG A 102 20.30 -5.48 2.22
N GLY A 103 19.84 -5.71 3.45
CA GLY A 103 20.62 -6.28 4.53
C GLY A 103 21.52 -5.27 5.25
N ASP A 104 21.27 -3.96 5.09
CA ASP A 104 22.08 -2.90 5.72
C ASP A 104 21.79 -2.77 7.23
N TYR A 105 20.60 -3.21 7.69
CA TYR A 105 20.17 -3.15 9.09
C TYR A 105 19.78 -4.54 9.63
N PRO A 106 20.75 -5.47 9.81
CA PRO A 106 20.44 -6.86 10.11
C PRO A 106 19.74 -7.05 11.47
N GLN A 107 20.04 -6.20 12.46
CA GLN A 107 19.37 -6.26 13.76
C GLN A 107 17.88 -5.93 13.65
N LEU A 108 17.54 -4.84 12.93
CA LEU A 108 16.16 -4.44 12.68
C LEU A 108 15.37 -5.56 12.00
N VAL A 109 15.95 -6.16 10.96
CA VAL A 109 15.31 -7.26 10.21
C VAL A 109 15.07 -8.46 11.13
N ARG A 110 16.07 -8.86 11.95
CA ARG A 110 15.92 -9.98 12.90
C ARG A 110 14.79 -9.73 13.90
N ASP A 111 14.76 -8.54 14.49
CA ASP A 111 13.76 -8.18 15.50
C ASP A 111 12.35 -8.12 14.89
N ASN A 112 12.21 -7.53 13.69
CA ASN A 112 10.93 -7.44 13.00
C ASN A 112 10.43 -8.80 12.53
N VAL A 113 11.31 -9.67 12.02
CA VAL A 113 10.97 -11.06 11.66
C VAL A 113 10.47 -11.83 12.87
N ALA A 114 11.15 -11.73 14.02
CA ALA A 114 10.73 -12.39 15.25
C ALA A 114 9.35 -11.89 15.73
N ARG A 115 9.13 -10.57 15.70
CA ARG A 115 7.85 -9.94 16.06
C ARG A 115 6.73 -10.38 15.12
N ASN A 116 6.96 -10.35 13.81
CA ASN A 116 5.96 -10.74 12.81
C ASN A 116 5.64 -12.23 12.90
N MET A 117 6.63 -13.09 13.15
CA MET A 117 6.42 -14.53 13.38
C MET A 117 5.54 -14.78 14.60
N ALA A 118 5.84 -14.11 15.72
CA ALA A 118 5.02 -14.18 16.93
C ALA A 118 3.58 -13.72 16.65
N LYS A 119 3.40 -12.57 15.99
CA LYS A 119 2.07 -12.05 15.62
C LYS A 119 1.28 -12.98 14.71
N CYS A 120 1.93 -13.63 13.76
CA CYS A 120 1.27 -14.63 12.91
C CYS A 120 0.79 -15.83 13.73
N THR A 121 1.64 -16.33 14.63
CA THR A 121 1.30 -17.46 15.50
C THR A 121 0.17 -17.10 16.46
N ASP A 122 0.24 -15.94 17.12
CA ASP A 122 -0.79 -15.45 18.05
C ASP A 122 -2.15 -15.25 17.37
N ALA A 123 -2.15 -14.87 16.09
CA ALA A 123 -3.36 -14.69 15.31
C ALA A 123 -3.94 -16.01 14.77
N GLY A 124 -3.28 -17.15 15.01
CA GLY A 124 -3.72 -18.48 14.59
C GLY A 124 -3.25 -18.91 13.20
N LEU A 125 -2.25 -18.24 12.61
CA LEU A 125 -1.73 -18.64 11.31
C LEU A 125 -0.86 -19.89 11.44
N GLU A 126 -1.25 -20.98 10.79
CA GLU A 126 -0.54 -22.27 10.91
C GLU A 126 0.28 -22.62 9.68
N ASN A 127 -0.28 -22.44 8.48
CA ASN A 127 0.34 -22.88 7.23
C ASN A 127 1.15 -21.75 6.56
N PHE A 128 2.27 -21.36 7.19
CA PHE A 128 3.07 -20.23 6.71
C PHE A 128 4.58 -20.38 6.92
N ILE A 129 5.31 -19.60 6.13
CA ILE A 129 6.76 -19.36 6.27
C ILE A 129 7.05 -17.85 6.17
N VAL A 130 8.08 -17.38 6.87
CA VAL A 130 8.65 -16.05 6.69
C VAL A 130 9.92 -16.20 5.86
N GLU A 131 9.91 -15.61 4.67
CA GLU A 131 11.05 -15.59 3.77
C GLU A 131 11.65 -14.18 3.73
N VAL A 132 12.95 -14.09 3.99
CA VAL A 132 13.70 -12.83 3.91
C VAL A 132 14.63 -12.91 2.72
N VAL A 133 14.39 -12.04 1.74
CA VAL A 133 15.18 -11.92 0.53
C VAL A 133 16.12 -10.73 0.70
N THR A 134 17.42 -10.99 0.64
CA THR A 134 18.43 -10.00 1.00
C THR A 134 19.62 -9.98 0.05
N ASP A 135 20.18 -8.80 -0.20
CA ASP A 135 21.45 -8.66 -0.94
C ASP A 135 22.66 -9.07 -0.09
N LYS A 136 22.58 -8.91 1.24
CA LYS A 136 23.63 -9.27 2.20
C LYS A 136 23.06 -10.16 3.29
N SER A 137 23.79 -11.18 3.72
CA SER A 137 23.28 -12.03 4.79
C SER A 137 22.98 -11.22 6.06
N VAL A 138 21.79 -11.44 6.61
CA VAL A 138 21.28 -10.86 7.84
C VAL A 138 21.58 -11.76 9.05
N GLY A 139 21.90 -13.03 8.83
CA GLY A 139 22.21 -13.99 9.89
C GLY A 139 20.97 -14.34 10.71
N LEU A 140 19.90 -14.74 10.02
CA LEU A 140 18.66 -15.16 10.68
C LEU A 140 18.88 -16.47 11.46
N SER A 141 18.15 -16.63 12.56
CA SER A 141 18.21 -17.86 13.35
C SER A 141 17.63 -19.04 12.57
N THR A 142 18.25 -20.22 12.72
CA THR A 142 17.75 -21.45 12.11
C THR A 142 16.41 -21.82 12.72
N HIS A 143 15.33 -21.59 11.98
CA HIS A 143 13.96 -21.86 12.41
C HIS A 143 13.17 -22.48 11.26
N ARG A 144 12.35 -23.51 11.55
CA ARG A 144 11.59 -24.27 10.52
C ARG A 144 10.64 -23.43 9.64
N ARG A 145 10.25 -22.24 10.12
CA ARG A 145 9.36 -21.29 9.42
C ARG A 145 10.09 -20.02 8.97
N ILE A 146 11.42 -20.00 9.00
CA ILE A 146 12.20 -18.85 8.55
C ILE A 146 13.14 -19.33 7.45
N ARG A 147 13.14 -18.63 6.32
CA ARG A 147 14.03 -18.87 5.19
C ARG A 147 14.76 -17.58 4.84
N GLU A 148 16.08 -17.65 4.77
CA GLU A 148 16.91 -16.55 4.27
C GLU A 148 17.33 -16.87 2.82
N VAL A 149 17.04 -15.96 1.89
CA VAL A 149 17.42 -16.06 0.48
C VAL A 149 18.37 -14.92 0.15
N ILE A 150 19.62 -15.26 -0.11
CA ILE A 150 20.65 -14.28 -0.47
C ILE A 150 20.68 -14.14 -2.00
N VAL A 151 20.51 -12.92 -2.48
CA VAL A 151 20.56 -12.61 -3.92
C VAL A 151 22.03 -12.51 -4.35
N PRO A 152 22.51 -13.36 -5.28
CA PRO A 152 23.91 -13.34 -5.70
C PRO A 152 24.32 -11.97 -6.24
N PRO A 153 25.45 -11.37 -5.82
CA PRO A 153 25.86 -10.04 -6.27
C PRO A 153 25.96 -9.91 -7.80
N LEU A 154 26.29 -11.01 -8.48
CA LEU A 154 26.42 -11.09 -9.94
C LEU A 154 25.10 -11.35 -10.67
N TYR A 155 24.02 -11.68 -9.96
CA TYR A 155 22.71 -11.90 -10.56
C TYR A 155 22.21 -10.62 -11.22
N ARG A 156 21.89 -10.71 -12.51
CA ARG A 156 21.30 -9.64 -13.31
C ARG A 156 20.00 -10.14 -13.96
N PRO A 157 18.85 -9.56 -13.60
CA PRO A 157 17.59 -9.93 -14.20
C PRO A 157 17.55 -9.54 -15.68
N LYS A 158 16.86 -10.35 -16.51
CA LYS A 158 16.68 -10.07 -17.94
C LYS A 158 15.95 -8.75 -18.21
N SER A 159 15.07 -8.34 -17.29
CA SER A 159 14.33 -7.08 -17.37
C SER A 159 15.17 -5.83 -17.12
N GLY A 160 16.40 -5.96 -16.60
CA GLY A 160 17.18 -4.83 -16.12
C GLY A 160 16.72 -4.25 -14.77
N ALA A 161 15.80 -4.92 -14.07
CA ALA A 161 15.34 -4.52 -12.73
C ALA A 161 16.50 -4.28 -11.76
N LEU A 162 16.36 -3.25 -10.92
CA LEU A 162 17.34 -2.89 -9.89
C LEU A 162 16.72 -2.99 -8.49
N PHE A 163 17.59 -3.01 -7.47
CA PHE A 163 17.21 -2.92 -6.06
C PHE A 163 16.15 -3.96 -5.65
N LYS A 164 15.04 -3.53 -5.03
CA LYS A 164 13.96 -4.40 -4.56
C LYS A 164 13.38 -5.25 -5.69
N ALA A 165 13.18 -4.66 -6.86
CA ALA A 165 12.63 -5.37 -8.00
C ALA A 165 13.57 -6.50 -8.46
N ARG A 166 14.90 -6.26 -8.48
CA ARG A 166 15.91 -7.30 -8.76
C ARG A 166 15.80 -8.49 -7.80
N ALA A 167 15.71 -8.23 -6.51
CA ALA A 167 15.58 -9.28 -5.49
C ALA A 167 14.30 -10.11 -5.69
N LEU A 168 13.18 -9.44 -5.97
CA LEU A 168 11.91 -10.10 -6.26
C LEU A 168 11.95 -10.94 -7.55
N GLN A 169 12.64 -10.47 -8.60
CA GLN A 169 12.83 -11.25 -9.82
C GLN A 169 13.65 -12.52 -9.55
N TYR A 170 14.70 -12.41 -8.72
CA TYR A 170 15.52 -13.57 -8.35
C TYR A 170 14.67 -14.67 -7.71
N CYS A 171 13.69 -14.30 -6.87
CA CYS A 171 12.78 -15.26 -6.26
C CYS A 171 11.84 -15.96 -7.25
N LEU A 172 11.78 -15.54 -8.51
CA LEU A 172 11.00 -16.20 -9.56
C LEU A 172 11.84 -17.16 -10.41
N GLU A 173 13.17 -17.09 -10.33
CA GLU A 173 14.08 -17.95 -11.09
C GLU A 173 14.00 -19.41 -10.63
N GLU A 174 14.39 -20.32 -11.52
CA GLU A 174 14.48 -21.75 -11.21
C GLU A 174 15.56 -22.00 -10.14
N GLY A 175 15.18 -22.63 -9.03
CA GLY A 175 16.05 -22.87 -7.88
C GLY A 175 15.58 -22.14 -6.61
N PRO A 176 15.65 -20.79 -6.53
CA PRO A 176 15.16 -20.06 -5.37
C PRO A 176 13.63 -20.15 -5.22
N ASN A 177 12.88 -20.26 -6.32
CA ASN A 177 11.43 -20.45 -6.27
C ASN A 177 11.06 -21.90 -5.93
N TYR A 178 10.27 -22.08 -4.88
CA TYR A 178 9.76 -23.37 -4.39
C TYR A 178 8.23 -23.35 -4.19
N LEU A 179 7.60 -22.22 -4.47
CA LEU A 179 6.16 -22.03 -4.24
C LEU A 179 5.36 -22.58 -5.42
N ALA A 180 4.27 -23.29 -5.11
CA ALA A 180 3.32 -23.73 -6.10
C ALA A 180 2.46 -22.55 -6.59
N ASP A 181 1.90 -22.64 -7.79
CA ASP A 181 1.09 -21.55 -8.36
C ASP A 181 -0.20 -21.26 -7.54
N THR A 182 -0.64 -22.20 -6.70
CA THR A 182 -1.78 -22.03 -5.78
C THR A 182 -1.42 -21.33 -4.47
N ASP A 183 -0.14 -21.23 -4.15
CA ASP A 183 0.34 -20.63 -2.90
C ASP A 183 0.20 -19.11 -2.92
N TRP A 184 0.25 -18.50 -1.75
CA TRP A 184 0.08 -17.05 -1.58
C TRP A 184 1.36 -16.41 -1.07
N ILE A 185 1.66 -15.22 -1.59
CA ILE A 185 2.78 -14.39 -1.13
C ILE A 185 2.22 -13.11 -0.51
N VAL A 186 2.70 -12.80 0.70
CA VAL A 186 2.49 -11.50 1.34
C VAL A 186 3.79 -10.73 1.29
N HIS A 187 3.86 -9.71 0.44
CA HIS A 187 5.04 -8.86 0.28
C HIS A 187 5.07 -7.75 1.33
N LEU A 188 6.14 -7.70 2.12
CA LEU A 188 6.37 -6.68 3.15
C LEU A 188 7.73 -5.99 2.94
N ASP A 189 7.83 -4.74 3.39
CA ASP A 189 9.13 -4.08 3.59
C ASP A 189 9.76 -4.54 4.91
N GLU A 190 11.06 -4.30 5.06
CA GLU A 190 11.85 -4.73 6.23
C GLU A 190 11.42 -4.09 7.54
N GLU A 191 10.88 -2.88 7.48
CA GLU A 191 10.35 -2.11 8.61
C GLU A 191 8.87 -2.40 8.91
N THR A 192 8.19 -3.19 8.09
CA THR A 192 6.74 -3.39 8.21
C THR A 192 6.41 -4.40 9.31
N LEU A 193 5.58 -3.98 10.27
CA LEU A 193 5.10 -4.80 11.37
C LEU A 193 3.64 -5.19 11.17
N LEU A 194 3.34 -6.48 11.34
CA LEU A 194 2.00 -7.03 11.26
C LEU A 194 1.23 -6.80 12.56
N THR A 195 -0.06 -6.55 12.42
CA THR A 195 -1.03 -6.50 13.52
C THR A 195 -1.90 -7.76 13.51
N GLU A 196 -2.58 -8.05 14.63
CA GLU A 196 -3.55 -9.14 14.69
C GLU A 196 -4.64 -8.97 13.61
N ASN A 197 -5.11 -7.73 13.39
CA ASN A 197 -6.12 -7.43 12.37
C ASN A 197 -5.59 -7.61 10.95
N SER A 198 -4.32 -7.27 10.67
CA SER A 198 -3.75 -7.49 9.33
C SER A 198 -3.62 -8.97 9.01
N VAL A 199 -3.17 -9.80 9.97
CA VAL A 199 -3.08 -11.26 9.77
C VAL A 199 -4.46 -11.87 9.53
N ARG A 200 -5.47 -11.46 10.30
CA ARG A 200 -6.86 -11.91 10.09
C ARG A 200 -7.44 -11.41 8.77
N GLY A 201 -7.09 -10.20 8.35
CA GLY A 201 -7.45 -9.66 7.05
C GLY A 201 -6.88 -10.48 5.90
N ILE A 202 -5.58 -10.83 5.99
CA ILE A 202 -4.91 -11.72 5.03
C ILE A 202 -5.61 -13.07 4.99
N LEU A 203 -5.85 -13.71 6.14
CA LEU A 203 -6.55 -14.99 6.24
C LEU A 203 -7.93 -14.94 5.58
N ASN A 204 -8.73 -13.92 5.88
CA ASN A 204 -10.04 -13.74 5.27
C ASN A 204 -9.95 -13.55 3.75
N PHE A 205 -8.93 -12.86 3.26
CA PHE A 205 -8.73 -12.61 1.84
C PHE A 205 -8.36 -13.90 1.09
N VAL A 206 -7.39 -14.67 1.60
CA VAL A 206 -6.95 -15.91 0.95
C VAL A 206 -7.96 -17.05 1.08
N LEU A 207 -8.75 -17.09 2.17
CA LEU A 207 -9.84 -18.05 2.34
C LEU A 207 -11.02 -17.75 1.40
N ASP A 208 -11.30 -16.47 1.15
CA ASP A 208 -12.34 -16.07 0.18
C ASP A 208 -11.92 -16.44 -1.25
N GLY A 209 -10.64 -16.24 -1.59
CA GLY A 209 -10.03 -16.75 -2.84
C GLY A 209 -10.64 -16.19 -4.14
N LYS A 210 -11.59 -15.25 -4.03
CA LYS A 210 -12.32 -14.67 -5.18
C LYS A 210 -11.43 -13.80 -6.06
N HIS A 211 -10.43 -13.17 -5.46
CA HIS A 211 -9.49 -12.28 -6.13
C HIS A 211 -8.06 -12.70 -5.79
N GLN A 212 -7.21 -12.84 -6.81
CA GLN A 212 -5.84 -13.31 -6.64
C GLN A 212 -4.83 -12.23 -6.27
N PHE A 213 -5.32 -11.00 -6.10
CA PHE A 213 -4.49 -9.83 -5.90
C PHE A 213 -5.18 -8.83 -4.98
N GLY A 214 -4.47 -8.35 -3.95
CA GLY A 214 -4.97 -7.36 -2.99
C GLY A 214 -3.86 -6.59 -2.31
N GLN A 215 -4.21 -5.44 -1.74
CA GLN A 215 -3.29 -4.58 -0.99
C GLN A 215 -3.92 -4.17 0.34
N GLY A 216 -3.13 -4.15 1.40
CA GLY A 216 -3.56 -3.72 2.71
C GLY A 216 -3.19 -2.28 3.07
N LEU A 217 -3.78 -1.78 4.15
CA LEU A 217 -3.51 -0.46 4.72
C LEU A 217 -2.20 -0.45 5.52
N ILE A 218 -1.29 0.45 5.19
CA ILE A 218 -0.08 0.72 5.96
C ILE A 218 -0.28 2.01 6.76
N THR A 219 -0.03 1.93 8.06
CA THR A 219 -0.02 3.08 8.97
C THR A 219 1.40 3.32 9.47
N TYR A 220 1.76 4.58 9.63
CA TYR A 220 3.09 5.00 10.08
C TYR A 220 3.03 5.53 11.51
N ALA A 221 4.17 5.50 12.19
CA ALA A 221 4.35 6.05 13.54
C ALA A 221 3.38 5.48 14.61
N ASN A 222 3.17 4.15 14.57
CA ASN A 222 2.44 3.44 15.63
C ASN A 222 3.27 3.20 16.91
N GLU A 223 4.58 3.46 16.84
CA GLU A 223 5.51 3.39 17.97
C GLU A 223 5.94 4.83 18.34
N ASP A 224 7.18 5.01 18.78
CA ASP A 224 7.68 6.31 19.19
C ASP A 224 7.83 7.26 17.99
N VAL A 225 7.15 8.42 18.09
CA VAL A 225 7.22 9.47 17.08
C VAL A 225 8.56 10.21 17.22
N VAL A 226 9.52 9.88 16.35
CA VAL A 226 10.84 10.53 16.33
C VAL A 226 10.76 11.96 15.77
N ASN A 227 9.96 12.16 14.71
CA ASN A 227 9.77 13.47 14.10
C ASN A 227 8.31 13.66 13.66
N TRP A 228 7.67 14.69 14.21
CA TRP A 228 6.26 15.01 13.97
C TRP A 228 5.98 15.51 12.56
N VAL A 229 6.88 16.28 11.96
CA VAL A 229 6.69 16.85 10.62
C VAL A 229 6.71 15.74 9.58
N THR A 230 7.69 14.84 9.64
CA THR A 230 7.76 13.69 8.73
C THR A 230 6.60 12.72 8.95
N THR A 231 6.21 12.52 10.21
CA THR A 231 5.05 11.67 10.55
C THR A 231 3.75 12.24 10.00
N LEU A 232 3.56 13.56 10.11
CA LEU A 232 2.41 14.23 9.54
C LEU A 232 2.44 14.14 8.00
N ALA A 233 3.61 14.27 7.37
CA ALA A 233 3.74 14.09 5.92
C ALA A 233 3.35 12.66 5.47
N ASP A 234 3.71 11.63 6.24
CA ASP A 234 3.32 10.24 5.95
C ASP A 234 1.81 9.99 6.05
N SER A 235 1.06 10.85 6.75
CA SER A 235 -0.41 10.73 6.84
C SER A 235 -1.10 10.80 5.47
N PHE A 236 -0.49 11.49 4.49
CA PHE A 236 -0.99 11.51 3.11
C PHE A 236 -1.03 10.10 2.50
N ARG A 237 -0.01 9.27 2.79
CA ARG A 237 0.07 7.90 2.29
C ARG A 237 -0.96 6.99 2.94
N VAL A 238 -1.36 7.30 4.17
CA VAL A 238 -2.44 6.60 4.89
C VAL A 238 -3.79 6.98 4.32
N ALA A 239 -4.01 8.27 4.04
CA ALA A 239 -5.23 8.74 3.38
C ALA A 239 -5.40 8.11 2.00
N ASP A 240 -4.33 8.03 1.21
CA ASP A 240 -4.34 7.39 -0.11
C ASP A 240 -4.69 5.89 -0.06
N ASP A 241 -4.23 5.18 0.97
CA ASP A 241 -4.64 3.79 1.23
C ASP A 241 -6.11 3.68 1.56
N MET A 242 -6.59 4.50 2.50
CA MET A 242 -7.96 4.45 3.01
C MET A 242 -8.99 4.89 1.96
N GLY A 243 -8.60 5.80 1.06
CA GLY A 243 -9.46 6.32 0.00
C GLY A 243 -9.21 5.68 -1.35
N LYS A 244 -8.24 6.20 -2.10
CA LYS A 244 -8.02 5.87 -3.52
C LYS A 244 -7.78 4.39 -3.74
N LEU A 245 -6.82 3.83 -3.00
CA LEU A 245 -6.40 2.44 -3.17
C LEU A 245 -7.48 1.48 -2.69
N ARG A 246 -8.15 1.79 -1.56
CA ARG A 246 -9.31 1.02 -1.11
C ARG A 246 -10.43 1.00 -2.15
N LEU A 247 -10.79 2.16 -2.71
CA LEU A 247 -11.85 2.25 -3.72
C LEU A 247 -11.52 1.43 -4.96
N GLN A 248 -10.32 1.57 -5.53
CA GLN A 248 -9.96 0.83 -6.74
C GLN A 248 -10.00 -0.69 -6.51
N PHE A 249 -9.52 -1.19 -5.36
CA PHE A 249 -9.49 -2.63 -5.10
C PHE A 249 -10.84 -3.21 -4.68
N TYR A 250 -11.67 -2.45 -3.96
CA TYR A 250 -13.01 -2.91 -3.57
C TYR A 250 -14.02 -2.84 -4.71
N MET A 251 -13.95 -1.82 -5.56
CA MET A 251 -14.94 -1.60 -6.63
C MET A 251 -14.50 -2.18 -7.98
N PHE A 252 -13.22 -2.08 -8.33
CA PHE A 252 -12.72 -2.47 -9.66
C PHE A 252 -11.82 -3.70 -9.62
N HIS A 253 -11.36 -4.10 -8.43
CA HIS A 253 -10.47 -5.25 -8.21
C HIS A 253 -9.16 -5.17 -9.03
N ARG A 254 -8.71 -3.96 -9.35
CA ARG A 254 -7.53 -3.68 -10.18
C ARG A 254 -6.83 -2.39 -9.76
N PRO A 255 -5.50 -2.29 -9.95
CA PRO A 255 -4.73 -1.07 -9.69
C PRO A 255 -4.88 -0.06 -10.83
N LEU A 256 -5.90 0.81 -10.79
CA LEU A 256 -6.17 1.76 -11.89
C LEU A 256 -5.17 2.92 -11.98
N PHE A 257 -4.73 3.45 -10.83
CA PHE A 257 -3.85 4.62 -10.79
C PHE A 257 -2.45 4.28 -10.32
N SER A 258 -2.36 3.51 -9.24
CA SER A 258 -1.10 3.17 -8.61
C SER A 258 -1.28 1.97 -7.67
N MET A 259 -0.17 1.42 -7.23
CA MET A 259 -0.07 0.35 -6.25
C MET A 259 1.17 0.62 -5.39
N LYS A 260 1.13 0.22 -4.13
CA LYS A 260 2.31 0.27 -3.27
C LYS A 260 3.18 -0.96 -3.52
N GLY A 261 4.49 -0.79 -3.39
CA GLY A 261 5.41 -1.92 -3.46
C GLY A 261 5.44 -2.80 -2.21
N SER A 262 4.51 -2.63 -1.28
CA SER A 262 4.54 -3.25 0.06
C SER A 262 3.13 -3.42 0.63
N TYR A 263 3.02 -4.37 1.55
CA TYR A 263 1.77 -4.92 2.07
C TYR A 263 0.79 -5.34 0.97
N VAL A 264 1.32 -6.11 0.03
CA VAL A 264 0.57 -6.69 -1.09
C VAL A 264 0.42 -8.19 -0.87
N VAL A 265 -0.76 -8.71 -1.15
CA VAL A 265 -1.09 -10.14 -1.11
C VAL A 265 -1.40 -10.59 -2.53
N THR A 266 -0.66 -11.57 -3.02
CA THR A 266 -0.84 -12.10 -4.38
C THR A 266 -0.74 -13.62 -4.38
N GLN A 267 -1.55 -14.27 -5.21
CA GLN A 267 -1.33 -15.67 -5.53
C GLN A 267 -0.10 -15.81 -6.46
N VAL A 268 0.64 -16.91 -6.33
CA VAL A 268 1.85 -17.17 -7.12
C VAL A 268 1.55 -17.27 -8.62
N SER A 269 0.38 -17.77 -9.02
CA SER A 269 -0.07 -17.77 -10.42
C SER A 269 -0.03 -16.37 -11.06
N GLU A 270 -0.27 -15.32 -10.28
CA GLU A 270 -0.27 -13.91 -10.70
C GLU A 270 1.07 -13.18 -10.42
N LYS A 271 2.15 -13.92 -10.13
CA LYS A 271 3.47 -13.36 -9.78
C LYS A 271 4.03 -12.36 -10.81
N TYR A 272 3.75 -12.58 -12.10
CA TYR A 272 4.20 -11.69 -13.17
C TYR A 272 3.44 -10.35 -13.16
N THR A 273 2.14 -10.37 -12.87
CA THR A 273 1.31 -9.17 -12.75
C THR A 273 1.85 -8.21 -11.68
N PHE A 274 2.26 -8.76 -10.54
CA PHE A 274 2.89 -7.97 -9.47
C PHE A 274 4.25 -7.40 -9.89
N LEU A 275 5.10 -8.23 -10.51
CA LEU A 275 6.44 -7.81 -10.93
C LEU A 275 6.40 -6.72 -12.01
N PHE A 276 5.50 -6.83 -12.99
CA PHE A 276 5.28 -5.79 -14.01
C PHE A 276 4.84 -4.46 -13.42
N THR A 277 4.16 -4.48 -12.27
CA THR A 277 3.72 -3.24 -11.60
C THR A 277 4.86 -2.58 -10.81
N LEU A 278 5.95 -3.31 -10.53
CA LEU A 278 7.11 -2.83 -9.78
C LEU A 278 8.29 -2.36 -10.67
N LEU A 279 8.23 -2.62 -11.98
CA LEU A 279 9.25 -2.26 -12.97
C LEU A 279 8.85 -0.99 -13.73
#